data_AF-A0A5T0UGK3-F1
#
_entry.id   AF-A0A5T0UGK3-F1
#
_cell.length_a   1.000
_cell.length_b   1.000
_cell.length_c   1.000
_cell.angle_alpha   90.00
_cell.angle_beta   90.00
_cell.angle_gamma   90.00
#
_symmetry.space_group_name_H-M   'P 1'
#
loop_
_entity.id
_entity.type
_entity.pdbx_description
1 polymer ?
#
loop_
_entity_poly.entity_id
_entity_poly.type
_entity_poly.pdbx_seq_one_letter_code
_entity_poly.pdbx_strand_id
1 'polypeptide(L)'
;TKKPIIFRATPQWFASVDKIRDNILNAINEVKFLPEWGQKRLYNMIRDRGDWVISRQRVWGVPLPIFYAEDGTAIMEKETIEHVAKLVEEHGSNIWFKLDAKDLLPEGYTNEHSPNGKFTKETDIMDVWFDSGSSHQGVCAQRDYLTYPADLYLEGSDQYRGWFNSSLITSVA
;
A
#
# COMPACT_ATOMS: atom_id res chain seq x y z
N THR A 1 -8.60 19.89 -21.60
CA THR A 1 -9.42 21.06 -21.95
C THR A 1 -8.67 22.39 -21.93
N LYS A 2 -7.40 22.47 -21.47
CA LYS A 2 -6.63 23.73 -21.29
C LYS A 2 -7.36 24.78 -20.43
N LYS A 3 -8.37 24.37 -19.67
CA LYS A 3 -9.09 25.24 -18.75
C LYS A 3 -8.34 25.32 -17.42
N PRO A 4 -8.52 26.40 -16.65
CA PRO A 4 -7.98 26.49 -15.29
C PRO A 4 -8.43 25.31 -14.43
N ILE A 5 -7.55 24.93 -13.50
CA ILE A 5 -7.83 23.93 -12.47
C ILE A 5 -8.18 24.63 -11.15
N ILE A 6 -8.94 23.93 -10.31
CA ILE A 6 -9.26 24.36 -8.94
C ILE A 6 -8.80 23.29 -7.95
N PHE A 7 -8.57 23.68 -6.71
CA PHE A 7 -8.37 22.74 -5.61
C PHE A 7 -9.72 22.38 -4.99
N ARG A 8 -9.94 21.10 -4.73
CA ARG A 8 -11.13 20.57 -4.07
C ARG A 8 -10.72 19.39 -3.18
N ALA A 9 -11.27 19.34 -1.97
CA ALA A 9 -11.08 18.20 -1.08
C ALA A 9 -11.85 16.98 -1.61
N THR A 10 -11.21 15.82 -1.52
CA THR A 10 -11.76 14.51 -1.90
C THR A 10 -11.33 13.48 -0.86
N PRO A 11 -12.16 12.47 -0.54
CA PRO A 11 -11.73 11.34 0.26
C PRO A 11 -10.50 10.67 -0.35
N GLN A 12 -9.53 10.28 0.49
CA GLN A 12 -8.33 9.56 0.10
C GLN A 12 -7.89 8.65 1.26
N TRP A 13 -7.20 7.58 0.93
CA TRP A 13 -6.59 6.63 1.86
C TRP A 13 -5.14 7.00 2.16
N PHE A 14 -4.77 6.88 3.43
CA PHE A 14 -3.45 7.24 3.93
C PHE A 14 -2.83 6.09 4.72
N ALA A 15 -1.54 5.85 4.50
CA ALA A 15 -0.71 5.10 5.42
C ALA A 15 -0.11 6.06 6.46
N SER A 16 -0.31 5.76 7.75
CA SER A 16 0.16 6.62 8.84
C SER A 16 1.66 6.42 9.07
N VAL A 17 2.47 7.31 8.48
CA VAL A 17 3.92 7.29 8.65
C VAL A 17 4.28 7.76 10.05
N ASP A 18 3.48 8.68 10.60
CA ASP A 18 3.75 9.27 11.91
C ASP A 18 3.83 8.23 13.03
N LYS A 19 2.92 7.26 13.04
CA LYS A 19 2.86 6.19 14.07
C LYS A 19 4.05 5.24 14.04
N ILE A 20 4.74 5.11 12.91
CA ILE A 20 5.87 4.19 12.72
C ILE A 20 7.18 4.93 12.46
N ARG A 21 7.18 6.27 12.54
CA ARG A 21 8.32 7.12 12.18
C ARG A 21 9.57 6.74 12.94
N ASP A 22 9.47 6.60 14.26
CA ASP A 22 10.61 6.30 15.12
C ASP A 22 11.22 4.92 14.82
N ASN A 23 10.37 3.92 14.53
CA ASN A 23 10.83 2.59 14.11
C ASN A 23 11.61 2.67 12.79
N ILE A 24 11.11 3.45 11.83
CA ILE A 24 11.80 3.66 10.55
C ILE A 24 13.14 4.37 10.76
N LEU A 25 13.19 5.42 11.58
CA LEU A 25 14.42 6.16 11.87
C LEU A 25 15.46 5.29 12.58
N ASN A 26 15.02 4.40 13.48
CA ASN A 26 15.90 3.42 14.12
C ASN A 26 16.45 2.41 13.11
N ALA A 27 15.61 1.87 12.22
CA ALA A 27 16.06 0.97 11.17
C ALA A 27 17.10 1.61 10.23
N ILE A 28 16.96 2.91 9.90
CA ILE A 28 17.97 3.64 9.12
C ILE A 28 19.33 3.67 9.81
N ASN A 29 19.37 3.71 11.15
CA ASN A 29 20.62 3.74 11.91
C ASN A 29 21.35 2.38 11.92
N GLU A 30 20.65 1.29 11.64
CA GLU A 30 21.21 -0.06 11.58
C GLU A 30 21.74 -0.43 10.18
N VAL A 31 21.39 0.34 9.14
CA VAL A 31 21.80 0.10 7.76
C VAL A 31 23.14 0.78 7.45
N LYS A 32 24.02 0.06 6.76
CA LYS A 32 25.29 0.62 6.24
C LYS A 32 25.04 1.36 4.92
N PHE A 33 25.38 2.65 4.87
CA PHE A 33 25.28 3.48 3.66
C PHE A 33 26.63 3.74 3.01
N LEU A 34 26.65 3.68 1.67
CA LEU A 34 27.79 4.08 0.86
C LEU A 34 27.26 4.95 -0.31
N PRO A 35 27.60 6.24 -0.38
CA PRO A 35 28.37 7.04 0.59
C PRO A 35 27.58 7.38 1.87
N GLU A 36 28.28 7.66 2.98
CA GLU A 36 27.70 7.90 4.31
C GLU A 36 26.65 9.03 4.36
N TRP A 37 26.77 10.04 3.50
CA TRP A 37 25.78 11.12 3.45
C TRP A 37 24.38 10.62 3.07
N GLY A 38 24.28 9.45 2.42
CA GLY A 38 23.02 8.82 2.07
C GLY A 38 22.12 8.57 3.28
N GLN A 39 22.71 8.13 4.39
CA GLN A 39 21.98 7.90 5.64
C GLN A 39 21.29 9.18 6.11
N LYS A 40 22.04 10.27 6.23
CA LYS A 40 21.51 11.59 6.66
C LYS A 40 20.41 12.09 5.72
N ARG A 41 20.55 11.84 4.42
CA ARG A 41 19.55 12.23 3.41
C ARG A 41 18.24 11.47 3.61
N LEU A 42 18.28 10.14 3.72
CA LEU A 42 17.06 9.33 3.93
C LEU A 42 16.43 9.62 5.29
N TYR A 43 17.24 9.71 6.33
CA TYR A 43 16.81 10.03 7.70
C TYR A 43 16.00 11.32 7.76
N ASN A 44 16.55 12.42 7.24
CA ASN A 44 15.86 13.71 7.24
C ASN A 44 14.57 13.68 6.40
N MET A 45 14.57 12.94 5.28
CA MET A 45 13.35 12.78 4.48
C MET A 45 12.24 12.08 5.25
N ILE A 46 12.53 11.03 6.00
CA ILE A 46 11.52 10.35 6.84
C ILE A 46 11.12 11.22 8.03
N ARG A 47 12.08 11.86 8.72
CA ARG A 47 11.82 12.72 9.87
C ARG A 47 10.80 13.81 9.54
N ASP A 48 10.90 14.42 8.36
CA ASP A 48 10.05 15.54 7.97
C ASP A 48 8.84 15.12 7.10
N ARG A 49 8.63 13.81 6.89
CA ARG A 49 7.54 13.27 6.04
C ARG A 49 6.19 13.29 6.76
N GLY A 50 5.15 13.73 6.06
CA GLY A 50 3.76 13.55 6.50
C GLY A 50 3.19 12.18 6.11
N ASP A 51 1.92 11.95 6.42
CA ASP A 51 1.25 10.70 6.05
C ASP A 51 1.23 10.49 4.53
N TRP A 52 1.33 9.22 4.14
CA TRP A 52 1.45 8.84 2.75
C TRP A 52 0.07 8.58 2.16
N VAL A 53 -0.37 9.43 1.22
CA VAL A 53 -1.57 9.18 0.41
C VAL A 53 -1.31 7.97 -0.49
N ILE A 54 -1.97 6.85 -0.22
CA ILE A 54 -1.80 5.58 -0.95
C ILE A 54 -2.88 5.34 -2.01
N SER A 55 -3.99 6.07 -2.01
CA SER A 55 -5.05 5.90 -3.02
C SER A 55 -4.82 6.75 -4.27
N ARG A 56 -5.27 6.24 -5.42
CA ARG A 56 -5.32 6.96 -6.70
C ARG A 56 -6.62 6.61 -7.44
N GLN A 57 -7.32 7.63 -7.94
CA GLN A 57 -8.53 7.47 -8.76
C GLN A 57 -8.17 7.13 -10.21
N ARG A 58 -7.67 5.91 -10.41
CA ARG A 58 -7.18 5.35 -11.69
C ARG A 58 -7.59 3.89 -11.79
N VAL A 59 -7.48 3.31 -12.98
CA VAL A 59 -7.90 1.93 -13.25
C VAL A 59 -6.73 0.95 -13.48
N TRP A 60 -5.50 1.47 -13.64
CA TRP A 60 -4.33 0.64 -13.92
C TRP A 60 -3.41 0.58 -12.69
N GLY A 61 -3.58 -0.48 -11.90
CA GLY A 61 -2.77 -0.80 -10.72
C GLY A 61 -3.49 -1.80 -9.81
N VAL A 62 -2.94 -2.03 -8.62
CA VAL A 62 -3.53 -2.92 -7.62
C VAL A 62 -4.68 -2.21 -6.90
N PRO A 63 -5.90 -2.75 -6.86
CA PRO A 63 -7.01 -2.16 -6.12
C PRO A 63 -6.76 -2.12 -4.61
N LEU A 64 -7.29 -1.11 -3.93
CA LEU A 64 -7.38 -1.15 -2.47
C LEU A 64 -8.44 -2.17 -2.07
N PRO A 65 -8.11 -3.24 -1.30
CA PRO A 65 -9.02 -4.32 -0.97
C PRO A 65 -9.98 -3.93 0.16
N ILE A 66 -10.78 -2.88 -0.08
CA ILE A 66 -11.67 -2.26 0.89
C ILE A 66 -13.10 -2.41 0.37
N PHE A 67 -13.97 -2.90 1.25
CA PHE A 67 -15.40 -2.95 0.98
C PHE A 67 -16.11 -1.85 1.76
N TYR A 68 -17.35 -1.58 1.37
CA TYR A 68 -18.22 -0.66 2.10
C TYR A 68 -19.54 -1.36 2.41
N ALA A 69 -19.98 -1.23 3.65
CA ALA A 69 -21.30 -1.66 4.10
C ALA A 69 -22.41 -0.78 3.47
N GLU A 70 -23.67 -1.15 3.71
CA GLU A 70 -24.83 -0.44 3.15
C GLU A 70 -24.92 1.02 3.61
N ASP A 71 -24.45 1.30 4.83
CA ASP A 71 -24.40 2.65 5.40
C ASP A 71 -23.15 3.47 4.99
N GLY A 72 -22.26 2.89 4.18
CA GLY A 72 -21.01 3.52 3.74
C GLY A 72 -19.82 3.31 4.69
N THR A 73 -19.97 2.50 5.75
CA THR A 73 -18.85 2.15 6.65
C THR A 73 -17.81 1.34 5.88
N ALA A 74 -16.54 1.75 5.95
CA ALA A 74 -15.43 1.04 5.33
C ALA A 74 -15.10 -0.25 6.10
N ILE A 75 -14.96 -1.34 5.37
CA ILE A 75 -14.64 -2.68 5.88
C ILE A 75 -13.21 -3.01 5.44
N MET A 76 -12.31 -3.10 6.42
CA MET A 76 -10.89 -3.41 6.25
C MET A 76 -10.45 -4.47 7.26
N GLU A 77 -11.17 -5.57 7.27
CA GLU A 77 -10.95 -6.67 8.20
C GLU A 77 -9.89 -7.63 7.65
N LYS A 78 -9.14 -8.28 8.54
CA LYS A 78 -8.11 -9.25 8.15
C LYS A 78 -8.69 -10.35 7.27
N GLU A 79 -9.87 -10.86 7.61
CA GLU A 79 -10.55 -11.93 6.86
C GLU A 79 -10.87 -11.53 5.42
N THR A 80 -11.44 -10.33 5.20
CA THR A 80 -11.79 -9.87 3.86
C THR A 80 -10.54 -9.59 3.02
N ILE A 81 -9.50 -8.99 3.62
CA ILE A 81 -8.23 -8.71 2.95
C ILE A 81 -7.51 -10.01 2.56
N GLU A 82 -7.42 -10.99 3.47
CA GLU A 82 -6.77 -12.27 3.19
C GLU A 82 -7.53 -13.09 2.14
N HIS A 83 -8.87 -13.03 2.15
CA HIS A 83 -9.67 -13.69 1.13
C HIS A 83 -9.42 -13.07 -0.26
N VAL A 84 -9.42 -11.74 -0.36
CA VAL A 84 -9.09 -11.04 -1.61
C VAL A 84 -7.67 -11.34 -2.07
N ALA A 85 -6.70 -11.41 -1.14
CA ALA A 85 -5.32 -11.76 -1.47
C ALA A 85 -5.22 -13.14 -2.16
N LYS A 86 -5.96 -14.14 -1.67
CA LYS A 86 -6.04 -15.48 -2.30
C LYS A 86 -6.66 -15.43 -3.70
N LEU A 87 -7.75 -14.68 -3.87
CA LEU A 87 -8.36 -14.50 -5.20
C LEU A 87 -7.40 -13.83 -6.18
N VAL A 88 -6.62 -12.84 -5.71
CA VAL A 88 -5.60 -12.16 -6.52
C VAL A 88 -4.43 -13.08 -6.83
N GLU A 89 -4.02 -13.94 -5.90
CA GLU A 89 -2.98 -14.96 -6.13
C GLU A 89 -3.38 -15.95 -7.23
N GLU A 90 -4.64 -16.40 -7.23
CA GLU A 90 -5.14 -17.38 -8.21
C GLU A 90 -5.48 -16.75 -9.57
N HIS A 91 -6.08 -15.56 -9.59
CA HIS A 91 -6.69 -14.97 -10.80
C HIS A 91 -6.06 -13.64 -11.26
N GLY A 92 -5.12 -13.10 -10.48
CA GLY A 92 -4.59 -11.76 -10.67
C GLY A 92 -5.55 -10.65 -10.24
N SER A 93 -5.04 -9.42 -10.14
CA SER A 93 -5.79 -8.24 -9.65
C SER A 93 -7.01 -7.88 -10.50
N ASN A 94 -7.07 -8.34 -11.76
CA ASN A 94 -8.22 -8.13 -12.65
C ASN A 94 -9.52 -8.72 -12.09
N ILE A 95 -9.46 -9.70 -11.18
CA ILE A 95 -10.65 -10.28 -10.56
C ILE A 95 -11.48 -9.22 -9.83
N TRP A 96 -10.83 -8.23 -9.22
CA TRP A 96 -11.49 -7.12 -8.54
C TRP A 96 -12.38 -6.30 -9.48
N PHE A 97 -12.01 -6.16 -10.75
CA PHE A 97 -12.80 -5.40 -11.72
C PHE A 97 -13.89 -6.23 -12.39
N LYS A 98 -13.79 -7.57 -12.33
CA LYS A 98 -14.71 -8.49 -13.00
C LYS A 98 -15.89 -8.92 -12.12
N LEU A 99 -15.64 -9.12 -10.83
CA LEU A 99 -16.63 -9.65 -9.89
C LEU A 99 -17.33 -8.54 -9.12
N ASP A 100 -18.56 -8.79 -8.65
CA ASP A 100 -19.24 -7.87 -7.75
C ASP A 100 -18.70 -7.96 -6.32
N ALA A 101 -18.99 -6.96 -5.49
CA ALA A 101 -18.48 -6.90 -4.12
C ALA A 101 -18.82 -8.17 -3.30
N LYS A 102 -20.03 -8.73 -3.52
CA LYS A 102 -20.48 -9.94 -2.84
C LYS A 102 -19.64 -11.18 -3.21
N ASP A 103 -19.20 -11.28 -4.47
CA ASP A 103 -18.44 -12.44 -4.96
C ASP A 103 -16.94 -12.33 -4.63
N LEU A 104 -16.49 -11.15 -4.19
CA LEU A 104 -15.14 -10.88 -3.70
C LEU A 104 -15.02 -11.00 -2.18
N LEU A 105 -16.16 -11.14 -1.48
CA LEU A 105 -16.21 -11.35 -0.04
C LEU A 105 -16.20 -12.85 0.29
N PRO A 106 -15.73 -13.23 1.50
CA PRO A 106 -15.86 -14.59 1.98
C PRO A 106 -17.29 -15.12 1.88
N GLU A 107 -17.43 -16.43 1.66
CA GLU A 107 -18.75 -17.05 1.58
C GLU A 107 -19.53 -16.83 2.88
N GLY A 108 -20.76 -16.31 2.76
CA GLY A 108 -21.61 -16.03 3.91
C GLY A 108 -21.18 -14.82 4.75
N TYR A 109 -20.28 -13.97 4.25
CA TYR A 109 -19.85 -12.77 4.97
C TYR A 109 -21.04 -11.87 5.36
N THR A 110 -21.05 -11.43 6.61
CA THR A 110 -22.06 -10.52 7.18
C THR A 110 -21.37 -9.40 7.95
N ASN A 111 -21.97 -8.22 7.99
CA ASN A 111 -21.49 -7.10 8.78
C ASN A 111 -22.68 -6.38 9.42
N GLU A 112 -22.54 -5.91 10.66
CA GLU A 112 -23.62 -5.22 11.39
C GLU A 112 -24.08 -3.92 10.70
N HIS A 113 -23.18 -3.28 9.96
CA HIS A 113 -23.43 -2.09 9.15
C HIS A 113 -24.14 -2.39 7.82
N SER A 114 -24.36 -3.68 7.50
CA SER A 114 -25.08 -4.13 6.32
C SER A 114 -26.13 -5.20 6.69
N PRO A 115 -27.22 -4.81 7.37
CA PRO A 115 -28.25 -5.75 7.82
C PRO A 115 -28.97 -6.47 6.66
N ASN A 116 -28.92 -5.90 5.44
CA ASN A 116 -29.50 -6.49 4.24
C ASN A 116 -28.47 -7.23 3.36
N GLY A 117 -27.23 -7.40 3.83
CA GLY A 117 -26.17 -8.08 3.07
C GLY A 117 -25.79 -7.38 1.76
N LYS A 118 -25.91 -6.05 1.71
CA LYS A 118 -25.50 -5.23 0.56
C LYS A 118 -24.12 -4.66 0.80
N PHE A 119 -23.22 -4.90 -0.15
CA PHE A 119 -21.86 -4.40 -0.08
C PHE A 119 -21.51 -3.69 -1.37
N THR A 120 -20.68 -2.66 -1.26
CA THR A 120 -19.96 -2.08 -2.39
C THR A 120 -18.47 -2.21 -2.14
N LYS A 121 -17.64 -1.83 -3.12
CA LYS A 121 -16.19 -1.99 -3.05
C LYS A 121 -15.50 -0.72 -3.50
N GLU A 122 -14.30 -0.51 -2.97
CA GLU A 122 -13.43 0.58 -3.39
C GLU A 122 -13.05 0.46 -4.87
N THR A 123 -12.92 1.62 -5.50
CA THR A 123 -12.55 1.78 -6.91
C THR A 123 -11.17 2.41 -7.07
N ASP A 124 -10.64 3.01 -6.01
CA ASP A 124 -9.27 3.48 -5.97
C ASP A 124 -8.25 2.34 -6.04
N ILE A 125 -7.13 2.62 -6.68
CA ILE A 125 -5.95 1.75 -6.71
C ILE A 125 -4.87 2.29 -5.79
N MET A 126 -3.91 1.44 -5.47
CA MET A 126 -2.71 1.77 -4.73
C MET A 126 -1.76 2.66 -5.55
N ASP A 127 -1.01 3.49 -4.84
CA ASP A 127 0.11 4.26 -5.37
C ASP A 127 1.22 3.32 -5.86
N VAL A 128 1.82 3.60 -7.02
CA VAL A 128 2.86 2.74 -7.63
C VAL A 128 4.13 2.64 -6.77
N TRP A 129 4.35 3.59 -5.86
CA TRP A 129 5.40 3.46 -4.85
C TRP A 129 5.09 2.40 -3.81
N PHE A 130 3.82 2.07 -3.55
CA PHE A 130 3.44 0.93 -2.72
C PHE A 130 3.70 -0.38 -3.46
N ASP A 131 3.38 -0.45 -4.75
CA ASP A 131 3.66 -1.63 -5.58
C ASP A 131 5.15 -1.96 -5.57
N SER A 132 6.00 -0.98 -5.92
CA SER A 132 7.45 -1.17 -5.90
C SER A 132 7.98 -1.34 -4.46
N GLY A 133 7.47 -0.58 -3.49
CA GLY A 133 7.86 -0.67 -2.09
C GLY A 133 7.64 -2.05 -1.48
N SER A 134 6.59 -2.75 -1.89
CA SER A 134 6.28 -4.12 -1.41
C SER A 134 7.07 -5.24 -2.11
N SER A 135 8.01 -4.90 -3.01
CA SER A 135 8.83 -5.89 -3.72
C SER A 135 9.68 -6.79 -2.80
N HIS A 136 10.12 -6.31 -1.63
CA HIS A 136 10.83 -7.15 -0.66
C HIS A 136 9.96 -8.34 -0.23
N GLN A 137 8.66 -8.10 -0.02
CA GLN A 137 7.71 -9.12 0.39
C GLN A 137 7.24 -9.96 -0.80
N GLY A 138 6.93 -9.35 -1.94
CA GLY A 138 6.40 -10.06 -3.12
C GLY A 138 7.47 -10.81 -3.93
N VAL A 139 8.76 -10.55 -3.70
CA VAL A 139 9.87 -11.14 -4.46
C VAL A 139 10.90 -11.77 -3.53
N CYS A 140 11.57 -11.00 -2.67
CA CYS A 140 12.68 -11.51 -1.86
C CYS A 140 12.23 -12.55 -0.84
N ALA A 141 11.08 -12.34 -0.19
CA ALA A 141 10.55 -13.28 0.81
C ALA A 141 9.84 -14.50 0.21
N GLN A 142 9.46 -14.47 -1.07
CA GLN A 142 8.62 -15.51 -1.70
C GLN A 142 9.39 -16.47 -2.59
N ARG A 143 10.56 -16.07 -3.11
CA ARG A 143 11.30 -16.89 -4.07
C ARG A 143 12.44 -17.60 -3.36
N ASP A 144 12.42 -18.93 -3.37
CA ASP A 144 13.37 -19.80 -2.67
C ASP A 144 14.86 -19.56 -3.00
N TYR A 145 15.15 -18.93 -4.15
CA TYR A 145 16.51 -18.60 -4.58
C TYR A 145 16.97 -17.19 -4.17
N LEU A 146 16.14 -16.44 -3.45
CA LEU A 146 16.43 -15.13 -2.89
C LEU A 146 16.43 -15.18 -1.37
N THR A 147 16.99 -14.14 -0.75
CA THR A 147 17.05 -14.00 0.71
C THR A 147 16.30 -12.75 1.14
N TYR A 148 15.54 -12.87 2.22
CA TYR A 148 15.04 -11.74 2.99
C TYR A 148 15.59 -11.84 4.42
N PRO A 149 16.26 -10.79 4.95
CA PRO A 149 16.54 -9.49 4.33
C PRO A 149 17.58 -9.56 3.19
N ALA A 150 17.49 -8.62 2.23
CA ALA A 150 18.44 -8.51 1.12
C ALA A 150 19.75 -7.80 1.54
N ASP A 151 20.89 -8.18 0.96
CA ASP A 151 22.21 -7.63 1.32
C ASP A 151 22.43 -6.18 0.86
N LEU A 152 21.87 -5.78 -0.29
CA LEU A 152 22.10 -4.47 -0.91
C LEU A 152 20.91 -4.01 -1.75
N TYR A 153 20.57 -2.73 -1.58
CA TYR A 153 19.75 -1.96 -2.52
C TYR A 153 20.64 -0.94 -3.23
N LEU A 154 20.63 -0.93 -4.56
CA LEU A 154 21.47 -0.03 -5.38
C LEU A 154 20.67 0.58 -6.51
N GLU A 155 20.42 1.88 -6.43
CA GLU A 155 19.65 2.64 -7.42
C GLU A 155 20.14 4.10 -7.51
N GLY A 156 19.56 4.85 -8.45
CA GLY A 156 19.79 6.29 -8.63
C GLY A 156 19.47 7.14 -7.39
N SER A 157 20.08 8.34 -7.32
CA SER A 157 19.97 9.24 -6.16
C SER A 157 18.57 9.84 -5.94
N ASP A 158 17.67 9.69 -6.91
CA ASP A 158 16.25 10.02 -6.81
C ASP A 158 15.49 9.04 -5.90
N GLN A 159 15.97 7.81 -5.74
CA GLN A 159 15.26 6.76 -4.98
C GLN A 159 15.20 6.98 -3.46
N TYR A 160 15.99 7.92 -2.93
CA TYR A 160 15.81 8.42 -1.55
C TYR A 160 14.40 8.99 -1.29
N ARG A 161 13.72 9.49 -2.34
CA ARG A 161 12.31 9.92 -2.29
C ARG A 161 11.34 8.87 -2.84
N GLY A 162 11.85 7.89 -3.57
CA GLY A 162 11.09 6.87 -4.27
C GLY A 162 11.16 5.51 -3.57
N TRP A 163 11.81 4.56 -4.23
CA TRP A 163 11.80 3.15 -3.86
C TRP A 163 12.49 2.83 -2.54
N PHE A 164 13.62 3.47 -2.21
CA PHE A 164 14.24 3.27 -0.89
C PHE A 164 13.30 3.69 0.24
N ASN A 165 12.58 4.79 0.02
CA ASN A 165 11.67 5.36 0.99
C ASN A 165 10.44 4.46 1.20
N SER A 166 9.78 4.07 0.11
CA SER A 166 8.60 3.21 0.17
C SER A 166 8.91 1.78 0.62
N SER A 167 10.04 1.20 0.19
CA SER A 167 10.47 -0.14 0.64
C SER A 167 10.76 -0.16 2.13
N LEU A 168 11.43 0.87 2.64
CA LEU A 168 11.71 0.97 4.07
C LEU A 168 10.43 1.16 4.89
N ILE A 169 9.53 2.06 4.47
CA ILE A 169 8.23 2.26 5.15
C ILE A 169 7.44 0.95 5.20
N THR A 170 7.33 0.24 4.08
CA THR A 170 6.52 -0.99 3.99
C THR A 170 7.18 -2.22 4.62
N SER A 171 8.51 -2.22 4.83
CA SER A 171 9.22 -3.32 5.50
C SER A 171 9.21 -3.18 7.03
N VAL A 172 9.16 -1.95 7.55
CA VAL A 172 9.14 -1.67 9.00
C VAL A 172 7.72 -1.71 9.60
N ALA A 173 6.70 -1.38 8.80
CA ALA A 173 5.29 -1.37 9.21
C ALA A 173 4.77 -2.78 9.54
#